data_AF-A0A7X0VBC4-F1
#
_entry.id   AF-A0A7X0VBC4-F1
#
_cell.length_a   1.000
_cell.length_b   1.000
_cell.length_c   1.000
_cell.angle_alpha   90.00
_cell.angle_beta   90.00
_cell.angle_gamma   90.00
#
_symmetry.space_group_name_H-M   'P 1'
#
loop_
_entity.id
_entity.type
_entity.pdbx_description
1 polymer ?
#
loop_
_entity_poly.entity_id
_entity_poly.type
_entity_poly.pdbx_seq_one_letter_code
_entity_poly.pdbx_strand_id
1 'polypeptide(L)'
;MRFQRSLALLGVAFLWWALGPWVPLVLLVALVVPYTRRWIWWWLDPTWKVAGIWAATVLALVGLVVLVPDGWLPIPPGPGAWVTQGYVGRPAVAQPVRMTLPQHPGLAPAGQSSMHDDPWASDAYAWAGPLGESPEVDTSWFGLEECATLAVDGEGRLVGLCGDLHGPTLHVIDPDSMRPVATKDLPDRSAAGSDTASWKPWEDLCAGAYFYLDDRDQAVVATTDRHVLVVSTHDSEGDPDLTTQASYDLTSVVPRSDCLLALMPDWDGTIWWVTQDGRVGTIDPGSGDTTVLDLDEEVANSIAVDAGGGVYVVTTEATYRITRGRTGPPRVTWRTAYDRGSEEKSGQLSQGSGTTPTLLPGGLLAITDNADPRMHVVFLRREDGAEVCRAAVFGDDESATENSLVSVGGGGVVVENNHGYDGPLSTVLGRTTDAGLARVDVVGSTCRVAWTADVAAPSSVAKVSLANGLLYAYTKEHSWWLADAWYVSAFDVRTGRRVFAVRTGTGLLRNNHYAAITITPDSSLYVATLGGLVRVRDRGVG
;
A
#
# COMPACT_ATOMS: atom_id res chain seq x y z
N MET A 1 22.17 -45.69 -5.94
CA MET A 1 22.79 -44.40 -6.29
C MET A 1 21.81 -43.33 -6.82
N ARG A 2 20.80 -43.64 -7.67
CA ARG A 2 19.82 -42.62 -8.15
C ARG A 2 19.01 -41.96 -7.01
N PHE A 3 18.52 -42.75 -6.06
CA PHE A 3 17.72 -42.26 -4.93
C PHE A 3 18.52 -41.38 -3.95
N GLN A 4 19.80 -41.68 -3.74
CA GLN A 4 20.67 -40.91 -2.85
C GLN A 4 20.87 -39.47 -3.34
N ARG A 5 20.97 -39.27 -4.66
CA ARG A 5 21.15 -37.94 -5.28
C ARG A 5 19.92 -37.04 -5.09
N SER A 6 18.73 -37.59 -5.35
CA SER A 6 17.47 -36.90 -5.08
C SER A 6 17.31 -36.56 -3.61
N LEU A 7 17.68 -37.46 -2.69
CA LEU A 7 17.52 -37.27 -1.26
C LEU A 7 18.35 -36.09 -0.72
N ALA A 8 19.61 -35.91 -1.14
CA ALA A 8 20.37 -34.75 -0.66
C ALA A 8 20.11 -33.46 -1.45
N LEU A 9 19.57 -33.49 -2.67
CA LEU A 9 18.99 -32.27 -3.26
C LEU A 9 17.78 -31.79 -2.45
N LEU A 10 16.92 -32.71 -2.04
CA LEU A 10 15.84 -32.41 -1.09
C LEU A 10 16.40 -31.92 0.25
N GLY A 11 17.49 -32.53 0.73
CA GLY A 11 18.19 -32.08 1.93
C GLY A 11 18.74 -30.65 1.82
N VAL A 12 19.37 -30.30 0.69
CA VAL A 12 19.85 -28.93 0.42
C VAL A 12 18.70 -27.94 0.30
N ALA A 13 17.63 -28.31 -0.42
CA ALA A 13 16.43 -27.47 -0.53
C ALA A 13 15.78 -27.23 0.84
N PHE A 14 15.68 -28.26 1.67
CA PHE A 14 15.19 -28.17 3.05
C PHE A 14 16.10 -27.27 3.91
N LEU A 15 17.41 -27.46 3.83
CA LEU A 15 18.36 -26.62 4.55
C LEU A 15 18.28 -25.16 4.10
N TRP A 16 18.16 -24.89 2.80
CA TRP A 16 18.00 -23.54 2.27
C TRP A 16 16.70 -22.89 2.75
N TRP A 17 15.59 -23.63 2.69
CA TRP A 17 14.32 -23.16 3.25
C TRP A 17 14.41 -22.87 4.76
N ALA A 18 15.08 -23.72 5.53
CA ALA A 18 15.23 -23.56 6.98
C ALA A 18 16.21 -22.44 7.38
N LEU A 19 17.42 -22.46 6.83
CA LEU A 19 18.57 -21.66 7.27
C LEU A 19 18.85 -20.43 6.40
N GLY A 20 18.15 -20.29 5.28
CA GLY A 20 18.26 -19.10 4.45
C GLY A 20 19.34 -19.16 3.36
N PRO A 21 19.66 -18.01 2.74
CA PRO A 21 20.65 -17.89 1.68
C PRO A 21 22.11 -18.23 2.07
N TRP A 22 22.41 -18.46 3.35
CA TRP A 22 23.71 -18.97 3.76
C TRP A 22 24.02 -20.37 3.23
N VAL A 23 23.01 -21.20 2.98
CA VAL A 23 23.21 -22.57 2.48
C VAL A 23 23.90 -22.62 1.11
N PRO A 24 23.43 -21.92 0.06
CA PRO A 24 24.15 -21.88 -1.21
C PRO A 24 25.54 -21.24 -1.07
N LEU A 25 25.73 -20.24 -0.20
CA LEU A 25 27.05 -19.64 0.05
C LEU A 25 28.04 -20.64 0.65
N VAL A 26 27.63 -21.41 1.66
CA VAL A 26 28.47 -22.47 2.26
C VAL A 26 28.80 -23.54 1.22
N LEU A 27 27.84 -23.92 0.36
CA LEU A 27 28.08 -24.86 -0.73
C LEU A 27 29.09 -24.32 -1.75
N LEU A 28 29.01 -23.04 -2.11
CA LEU A 28 29.98 -22.39 -2.99
C LEU A 28 31.39 -22.38 -2.38
N VAL A 29 31.52 -22.05 -1.09
CA VAL A 29 32.81 -22.11 -0.39
C VAL A 29 33.36 -23.55 -0.36
N ALA A 30 32.49 -24.53 -0.11
CA ALA A 30 32.88 -25.94 -0.12
C ALA A 30 33.33 -26.43 -1.51
N LEU A 31 32.87 -25.80 -2.60
CA LEU A 31 33.33 -26.08 -3.96
C LEU A 31 34.73 -25.52 -4.27
N VAL A 32 35.21 -24.53 -3.51
CA VAL A 32 36.57 -23.96 -3.67
C VAL A 32 37.62 -24.88 -3.04
N VAL A 33 37.29 -25.55 -1.95
CA VAL A 33 38.21 -26.44 -1.23
C VAL A 33 38.41 -27.76 -2.02
N PRO A 34 39.63 -28.11 -2.49
CA PRO A 34 39.84 -29.22 -3.43
C PRO A 34 39.35 -30.59 -2.95
N TYR A 35 39.44 -30.84 -1.64
CA TYR A 35 39.02 -32.10 -1.02
C TYR A 35 37.49 -32.29 -1.08
N THR A 36 36.74 -31.28 -0.65
CA THR A 36 35.27 -31.27 -0.68
C THR A 36 34.75 -31.11 -2.10
N ARG A 37 35.43 -30.32 -2.95
CA ARG A 37 35.10 -30.17 -4.37
C ARG A 37 35.02 -31.52 -5.05
N ARG A 38 36.01 -32.40 -4.90
CA ARG A 38 35.98 -33.74 -5.53
C ARG A 38 34.77 -34.58 -5.10
N TRP A 39 34.37 -34.47 -3.83
CA TRP A 39 33.19 -35.13 -3.29
C TRP A 39 31.88 -34.56 -3.85
N ILE A 40 31.77 -33.22 -3.90
CA ILE A 40 30.59 -32.50 -4.35
C ILE A 40 30.43 -32.59 -5.88
N TRP A 41 31.52 -32.52 -6.65
CA TRP A 41 31.51 -32.57 -8.12
C TRP A 41 31.06 -33.93 -8.64
N TRP A 42 31.47 -35.03 -7.98
CA TRP A 42 30.96 -36.37 -8.28
C TRP A 42 29.45 -36.53 -8.01
N TRP A 43 28.89 -35.60 -7.22
CA TRP A 43 27.49 -35.52 -6.83
C TRP A 43 26.66 -34.61 -7.76
N LEU A 44 27.24 -33.48 -8.19
CA LEU A 44 26.63 -32.43 -9.02
C LEU A 44 26.68 -32.69 -10.54
N ASP A 45 27.23 -33.81 -10.99
CA ASP A 45 27.25 -34.20 -12.42
C ASP A 45 26.10 -35.20 -12.74
N PRO A 46 24.87 -34.71 -13.01
CA PRO A 46 23.77 -35.56 -13.44
C PRO A 46 24.02 -36.07 -14.85
N THR A 47 23.68 -37.32 -15.11
CA THR A 47 23.62 -37.78 -16.51
C THR A 47 22.51 -37.02 -17.24
N TRP A 48 22.66 -36.80 -18.55
CA TRP A 48 21.67 -36.10 -19.37
C TRP A 48 20.23 -36.64 -19.21
N LYS A 49 20.07 -37.95 -18.97
CA LYS A 49 18.77 -38.58 -18.68
C LYS A 49 18.17 -38.09 -17.36
N VAL A 50 18.98 -37.95 -16.32
CA VAL A 50 18.53 -37.45 -15.01
C VAL A 50 18.20 -35.97 -15.10
N ALA A 51 19.04 -35.18 -15.76
CA ALA A 51 18.76 -33.77 -16.03
C ALA A 51 17.46 -33.59 -16.83
N GLY A 52 17.23 -34.42 -17.86
CA GLY A 52 15.98 -34.43 -18.64
C GLY A 52 14.74 -34.79 -17.80
N ILE A 53 14.84 -35.78 -16.91
CA ILE A 53 13.75 -36.13 -15.98
C ILE A 53 13.47 -34.97 -15.02
N TRP A 54 14.52 -34.33 -14.47
CA TRP A 54 14.34 -33.17 -13.58
C TRP A 54 13.68 -32.01 -14.32
N ALA A 55 14.16 -31.65 -15.51
CA ALA A 55 13.56 -30.62 -16.33
C ALA A 55 12.09 -30.93 -16.64
N ALA A 56 11.77 -32.15 -17.06
CA ALA A 56 10.39 -32.57 -17.31
C ALA A 56 9.53 -32.52 -16.03
N THR A 57 10.08 -32.89 -14.88
CA THR A 57 9.37 -32.83 -13.59
C THR A 57 9.09 -31.40 -13.18
N VAL A 58 10.09 -30.51 -13.29
CA VAL A 58 9.93 -29.08 -12.99
C VAL A 58 8.91 -28.45 -13.93
N LEU A 59 8.99 -28.73 -15.24
CA LEU A 59 8.01 -28.26 -16.21
C LEU A 59 6.60 -28.77 -15.91
N ALA A 60 6.45 -30.03 -15.51
CA ALA A 60 5.15 -30.59 -15.12
C ALA A 60 4.61 -29.94 -13.83
N LEU A 61 5.45 -29.68 -12.84
CA LEU A 61 5.06 -29.00 -11.60
C LEU A 61 4.69 -27.54 -11.86
N VAL A 62 5.50 -26.81 -12.64
CA VAL A 62 5.18 -25.43 -13.05
C VAL A 62 3.89 -25.42 -13.86
N GLY A 63 3.73 -26.34 -14.81
CA GLY A 63 2.50 -26.48 -15.60
C GLY A 63 1.27 -26.77 -14.74
N LEU A 64 1.39 -27.60 -13.69
CA LEU A 64 0.30 -27.83 -12.74
C LEU A 64 -0.05 -26.56 -11.98
N VAL A 65 0.96 -25.82 -11.51
CA VAL A 65 0.80 -24.58 -10.75
C VAL A 65 0.11 -23.50 -11.59
N VAL A 66 0.47 -23.36 -12.87
CA VAL A 66 -0.17 -22.42 -13.83
C VAL A 66 -1.65 -22.72 -14.06
N LEU A 67 -2.10 -23.96 -13.85
CA LEU A 67 -3.51 -24.34 -13.99
C LEU A 67 -4.34 -24.14 -12.71
N VAL A 68 -3.70 -23.78 -11.60
CA VAL A 68 -4.40 -23.53 -10.34
C VAL A 68 -4.91 -22.08 -10.35
N PRO A 69 -6.22 -21.84 -10.16
CA PRO A 69 -6.76 -20.48 -10.12
C PRO A 69 -6.16 -19.66 -8.98
N ASP A 70 -6.17 -18.33 -9.15
CA ASP A 70 -5.65 -17.41 -8.15
C ASP A 70 -6.36 -17.55 -6.80
N GLY A 71 -5.57 -17.44 -5.74
CA GLY A 71 -6.00 -17.55 -4.36
C GLY A 71 -6.25 -18.96 -3.82
N TRP A 72 -5.95 -20.00 -4.60
CA TRP A 72 -6.04 -21.39 -4.13
C TRP A 72 -4.76 -21.89 -3.46
N LEU A 73 -3.63 -21.29 -3.78
CA LEU A 73 -2.34 -21.62 -3.19
C LEU A 73 -1.91 -20.52 -2.22
N PRO A 74 -1.21 -20.84 -1.13
CA PRO A 74 -0.56 -19.82 -0.33
C PRO A 74 0.61 -19.22 -1.10
N ILE A 75 0.92 -17.95 -0.84
CA ILE A 75 2.08 -17.30 -1.45
C ILE A 75 3.34 -18.12 -1.11
N PRO A 76 4.15 -18.54 -2.10
CA PRO A 76 5.29 -19.42 -1.88
C PRO A 76 6.20 -18.94 -0.74
N PRO A 77 6.63 -19.84 0.18
CA PRO A 77 7.50 -19.45 1.27
C PRO A 77 8.92 -19.21 0.76
N GLY A 78 9.51 -18.07 1.13
CA GLY A 78 10.94 -17.81 0.92
C GLY A 78 11.83 -18.56 1.93
N PRO A 79 13.15 -18.46 1.75
CA PRO A 79 14.11 -19.14 2.61
C PRO A 79 14.28 -18.44 3.97
N GLY A 80 14.79 -19.17 4.96
CA GLY A 80 15.12 -18.63 6.29
C GLY A 80 14.04 -18.81 7.36
N ALA A 81 13.20 -19.83 7.24
CA ALA A 81 12.06 -20.06 8.14
C ALA A 81 12.45 -20.29 9.61
N TRP A 82 13.64 -20.83 9.91
CA TRP A 82 14.11 -21.13 11.27
C TRP A 82 15.04 -20.06 11.86
N VAL A 83 15.56 -19.17 11.02
CA VAL A 83 16.48 -18.09 11.41
C VAL A 83 15.77 -16.75 11.58
N THR A 84 14.44 -16.74 11.45
CA THR A 84 13.58 -15.58 11.64
C THR A 84 12.45 -15.97 12.60
N GLN A 85 12.07 -15.06 13.50
CA GLN A 85 11.07 -15.36 14.53
C GLN A 85 9.66 -15.29 13.94
N GLY A 86 8.76 -16.20 14.32
CA GLY A 86 7.37 -16.16 13.86
C GLY A 86 6.53 -15.09 14.57
N TYR A 87 6.85 -14.82 15.83
CA TYR A 87 6.16 -13.86 16.69
C TYR A 87 7.15 -13.22 17.65
N VAL A 88 7.04 -11.91 17.84
CA VAL A 88 7.86 -11.11 18.76
C VAL A 88 6.93 -10.31 19.66
N GLY A 89 7.26 -10.17 20.94
CA GLY A 89 6.49 -9.36 21.88
C GLY A 89 5.43 -10.16 22.62
N ARG A 90 4.29 -9.54 22.89
CA ARG A 90 3.16 -10.13 23.63
C ARG A 90 1.83 -9.50 23.21
N PRO A 91 0.69 -10.18 23.43
CA PRO A 91 -0.61 -9.62 23.09
C PRO A 91 -0.82 -8.24 23.74
N ALA A 92 -1.48 -7.36 23.01
CA ALA A 92 -1.84 -6.03 23.45
C ALA A 92 -3.12 -6.06 24.30
N VAL A 93 -3.22 -5.10 25.22
CA VAL A 93 -4.49 -4.78 25.89
C VAL A 93 -5.06 -3.56 25.18
N ALA A 94 -6.29 -3.66 24.69
CA ALA A 94 -6.96 -2.57 23.98
C ALA A 94 -7.01 -1.29 24.84
N GLN A 95 -6.55 -0.19 24.28
CA GLN A 95 -6.63 1.15 24.85
C GLN A 95 -7.20 2.13 23.81
N PRO A 96 -8.53 2.29 23.74
CA PRO A 96 -9.17 3.09 22.70
C PRO A 96 -8.68 4.54 22.67
N VAL A 97 -8.48 5.09 21.46
CA VAL A 97 -8.20 6.50 21.20
C VAL A 97 -9.48 7.20 20.80
N ARG A 98 -9.77 8.34 21.43
CA ARG A 98 -10.95 9.14 21.08
C ARG A 98 -10.62 10.04 19.90
N MET A 99 -11.29 9.78 18.79
CA MET A 99 -11.30 10.62 17.59
C MET A 99 -12.61 10.36 16.86
N THR A 100 -13.18 11.40 16.27
CA THR A 100 -14.39 11.28 15.45
C THR A 100 -14.01 11.52 14.01
N LEU A 101 -14.26 10.51 13.18
CA LEU A 101 -14.12 10.58 11.73
C LEU A 101 -15.48 10.95 11.14
N PRO A 102 -15.53 11.79 10.10
CA PRO A 102 -16.79 12.10 9.44
C PRO A 102 -17.28 10.90 8.61
N GLN A 103 -18.59 10.65 8.64
CA GLN A 103 -19.22 9.84 7.59
C GLN A 103 -19.52 10.74 6.39
N HIS A 104 -18.98 10.38 5.23
CA HIS A 104 -19.36 11.01 3.97
C HIS A 104 -20.68 10.42 3.46
N PRO A 105 -21.64 11.24 2.99
CA PRO A 105 -22.93 10.72 2.55
C PRO A 105 -22.87 9.96 1.21
N GLY A 106 -21.88 10.25 0.36
CA GLY A 106 -21.66 9.60 -0.94
C GLY A 106 -20.51 8.60 -0.98
N LEU A 107 -20.02 8.13 0.18
CA LEU A 107 -19.04 7.04 0.27
C LEU A 107 -19.62 5.89 1.09
N ALA A 108 -19.06 4.69 0.89
CA ALA A 108 -19.23 3.57 1.79
C ALA A 108 -18.90 3.96 3.25
N PRO A 109 -19.31 3.16 4.26
CA PRO A 109 -19.07 3.47 5.65
C PRO A 109 -17.60 3.84 5.94
N ALA A 110 -17.37 4.89 6.74
CA ALA A 110 -16.04 5.43 7.01
C ALA A 110 -15.09 4.33 7.48
N GLY A 111 -13.93 4.23 6.84
CA GLY A 111 -12.97 3.14 7.01
C GLY A 111 -13.01 2.10 5.90
N GLN A 112 -14.09 2.00 5.13
CA GLN A 112 -14.27 0.93 4.14
C GLN A 112 -14.09 1.39 2.70
N SER A 113 -14.06 2.71 2.45
CA SER A 113 -14.32 3.23 1.12
C SER A 113 -13.11 3.29 0.20
N SER A 114 -11.88 3.35 0.70
CA SER A 114 -10.70 3.61 -0.15
C SER A 114 -9.39 3.19 0.53
N MET A 115 -8.27 3.28 -0.21
CA MET A 115 -6.92 3.03 0.32
C MET A 115 -6.64 3.77 1.62
N HIS A 116 -7.07 5.04 1.74
CA HIS A 116 -6.84 5.89 2.91
C HIS A 116 -8.07 6.00 3.81
N ASP A 117 -8.88 4.94 3.82
CA ASP A 117 -9.98 4.65 4.74
C ASP A 117 -11.25 5.51 4.53
N ASP A 118 -11.10 6.82 4.35
CA ASP A 118 -12.20 7.80 4.40
C ASP A 118 -11.85 9.09 3.59
N PRO A 119 -12.77 10.08 3.44
CA PRO A 119 -12.51 11.24 2.59
C PRO A 119 -11.42 12.17 3.14
N TRP A 120 -11.03 12.02 4.41
CA TRP A 120 -9.98 12.81 5.05
C TRP A 120 -8.59 12.22 4.85
N ALA A 121 -8.48 11.06 4.19
CA ALA A 121 -7.26 10.27 4.12
C ALA A 121 -6.65 10.09 5.52
N SER A 122 -7.49 9.65 6.47
CA SER A 122 -7.15 9.66 7.90
C SER A 122 -6.24 8.51 8.32
N ASP A 123 -6.24 7.42 7.56
CA ASP A 123 -5.59 6.13 7.89
C ASP A 123 -5.98 5.60 9.28
N ALA A 124 -7.18 5.96 9.73
CA ALA A 124 -7.71 5.62 11.03
C ALA A 124 -8.99 4.78 10.90
N TYR A 125 -8.95 3.58 11.47
CA TYR A 125 -10.10 2.70 11.57
C TYR A 125 -10.83 2.90 12.90
N ALA A 126 -12.15 3.03 12.84
CA ALA A 126 -12.99 3.16 14.03
C ALA A 126 -13.12 1.84 14.83
N TRP A 127 -12.83 0.70 14.22
CA TRP A 127 -12.91 -0.64 14.81
C TRP A 127 -11.54 -1.19 15.21
N ALA A 128 -11.54 -2.36 15.87
CA ALA A 128 -10.34 -3.01 16.38
C ALA A 128 -9.60 -3.73 15.25
N GLY A 129 -8.27 -3.68 15.26
CA GLY A 129 -7.43 -4.66 14.56
C GLY A 129 -6.98 -5.79 15.50
N PRO A 130 -6.15 -6.73 15.02
CA PRO A 130 -5.62 -7.84 15.83
C PRO A 130 -4.83 -7.35 17.05
N LEU A 131 -5.08 -7.93 18.22
CA LEU A 131 -4.33 -7.68 19.46
C LEU A 131 -3.08 -8.54 19.58
N GLY A 132 -2.87 -9.50 18.68
CA GLY A 132 -1.74 -10.42 18.70
C GLY A 132 -1.94 -11.55 19.72
N GLU A 133 -3.19 -11.89 20.04
CA GLU A 133 -3.57 -13.04 20.86
C GLU A 133 -3.64 -14.31 20.00
N SER A 134 -2.57 -15.10 20.04
CA SER A 134 -2.42 -16.31 19.21
C SER A 134 -2.72 -16.03 17.72
N PRO A 135 -2.01 -15.09 17.09
CA PRO A 135 -2.35 -14.65 15.74
C PRO A 135 -2.11 -15.77 14.73
N GLU A 136 -3.01 -15.85 13.76
CA GLU A 136 -2.91 -16.70 12.57
C GLU A 136 -2.53 -15.84 11.38
N VAL A 137 -1.72 -16.41 10.50
CA VAL A 137 -1.31 -15.79 9.23
C VAL A 137 -1.74 -16.73 8.11
N ASP A 138 -2.65 -16.25 7.28
CA ASP A 138 -3.06 -16.91 6.04
C ASP A 138 -2.51 -16.12 4.85
N THR A 139 -2.24 -16.80 3.73
CA THR A 139 -1.85 -16.13 2.49
C THR A 139 -2.55 -16.73 1.28
N SER A 140 -2.73 -15.91 0.24
CA SER A 140 -3.40 -16.24 -1.00
C SER A 140 -2.54 -15.76 -2.17
N TRP A 141 -2.13 -16.67 -3.05
CA TRP A 141 -1.20 -16.40 -4.15
C TRP A 141 -1.95 -16.02 -5.42
N PHE A 142 -1.67 -14.82 -5.94
CA PHE A 142 -2.23 -14.27 -7.19
C PHE A 142 -1.15 -14.15 -8.27
N GLY A 143 -0.17 -15.06 -8.26
CA GLY A 143 0.97 -15.00 -9.18
C GLY A 143 1.89 -13.81 -8.89
N LEU A 144 1.83 -12.80 -9.77
CA LEU A 144 2.54 -11.53 -9.68
C LEU A 144 1.58 -10.32 -9.75
N GLU A 145 0.28 -10.58 -9.61
CA GLU A 145 -0.74 -9.54 -9.52
C GLU A 145 -0.75 -8.95 -8.11
N GLU A 146 -0.66 -7.63 -8.05
CA GLU A 146 -0.61 -6.86 -6.81
C GLU A 146 -1.89 -6.04 -6.65
N CYS A 147 -2.54 -6.16 -5.50
CA CYS A 147 -3.76 -5.44 -5.15
C CYS A 147 -3.45 -4.25 -4.22
N ALA A 148 -2.75 -3.24 -4.74
CA ALA A 148 -2.25 -2.11 -3.93
C ALA A 148 -3.36 -1.43 -3.11
N THR A 149 -4.58 -1.37 -3.66
CA THR A 149 -5.74 -0.76 -3.00
C THR A 149 -6.82 -1.81 -2.73
N LEU A 150 -7.24 -1.86 -1.47
CA LEU A 150 -8.38 -2.64 -1.02
C LEU A 150 -9.42 -1.72 -0.36
N ALA A 151 -10.68 -2.08 -0.55
CA ALA A 151 -11.86 -1.51 0.10
C ALA A 151 -12.76 -2.66 0.60
N VAL A 152 -13.80 -2.36 1.36
CA VAL A 152 -14.74 -3.35 1.91
C VAL A 152 -16.16 -2.97 1.51
N ASP A 153 -16.89 -3.88 0.89
CA ASP A 153 -18.31 -3.64 0.55
C ASP A 153 -19.24 -3.93 1.74
N GLY A 154 -20.52 -3.55 1.61
CA GLY A 154 -21.54 -3.77 2.63
C GLY A 154 -21.83 -5.25 2.97
N GLU A 155 -21.42 -6.18 2.10
CA GLU A 155 -21.50 -7.63 2.33
C GLU A 155 -20.25 -8.17 3.08
N GLY A 156 -19.28 -7.30 3.39
CA GLY A 156 -18.05 -7.63 4.11
C GLY A 156 -16.98 -8.26 3.24
N ARG A 157 -17.11 -8.21 1.90
CA ARG A 157 -16.10 -8.70 0.96
C ARG A 157 -15.07 -7.62 0.68
N LEU A 158 -13.88 -8.06 0.29
CA LEU A 158 -12.84 -7.15 -0.14
C LEU A 158 -13.07 -6.78 -1.61
N VAL A 159 -12.94 -5.50 -1.94
CA VAL A 159 -12.89 -5.02 -3.33
C VAL A 159 -11.47 -4.56 -3.59
N GLY A 160 -10.78 -5.19 -4.54
CA GLY A 160 -9.38 -4.92 -4.84
C GLY A 160 -9.20 -4.36 -6.24
N LEU A 161 -8.53 -3.22 -6.35
CA LEU A 161 -7.95 -2.78 -7.61
C LEU A 161 -6.54 -3.34 -7.67
N CYS A 162 -6.38 -4.35 -8.51
CA CYS A 162 -5.15 -5.07 -8.70
C CYS A 162 -4.53 -4.72 -10.05
N GLY A 163 -3.26 -5.09 -10.24
CA GLY A 163 -2.62 -4.94 -11.52
C GLY A 163 -1.40 -5.83 -11.68
N ASP A 164 -1.12 -6.14 -12.94
CA ASP A 164 0.05 -6.89 -13.36
C ASP A 164 0.71 -6.23 -14.60
N LEU A 165 1.47 -7.00 -15.39
CA LEU A 165 2.09 -6.51 -16.63
C LEU A 165 1.07 -6.26 -17.76
N HIS A 166 -0.12 -6.86 -17.70
CA HIS A 166 -1.17 -6.74 -18.71
C HIS A 166 -2.04 -5.51 -18.47
N GLY A 167 -2.39 -5.23 -17.23
CA GLY A 167 -3.20 -4.06 -16.91
C GLY A 167 -3.82 -4.07 -15.52
N PRO A 168 -4.67 -3.08 -15.23
CA PRO A 168 -5.47 -3.05 -14.02
C PRO A 168 -6.66 -4.01 -14.10
N THR A 169 -6.97 -4.66 -12.98
CA THR A 169 -8.09 -5.58 -12.82
C THR A 169 -8.85 -5.25 -11.55
N LEU A 170 -10.19 -5.23 -11.60
CA LEU A 170 -11.02 -5.09 -10.42
C LEU A 170 -11.50 -6.47 -9.96
N HIS A 171 -11.36 -6.76 -8.67
CA HIS A 171 -11.84 -7.99 -8.06
C HIS A 171 -12.80 -7.74 -6.91
N VAL A 172 -13.80 -8.61 -6.79
CA VAL A 172 -14.46 -8.88 -5.51
C VAL A 172 -13.82 -10.15 -4.95
N ILE A 173 -13.36 -10.09 -3.72
CA ILE A 173 -12.55 -11.12 -3.07
C ILE A 173 -13.26 -11.57 -1.80
N ASP A 174 -13.47 -12.88 -1.68
CA ASP A 174 -14.01 -13.49 -0.47
C ASP A 174 -13.00 -13.31 0.69
N PRO A 175 -13.40 -12.69 1.82
CA PRO A 175 -12.46 -12.30 2.88
C PRO A 175 -11.88 -13.52 3.60
N ASP A 176 -12.58 -14.65 3.59
CA ASP A 176 -12.21 -15.85 4.34
C ASP A 176 -11.20 -16.73 3.61
N SER A 177 -11.48 -17.02 2.34
CA SER A 177 -10.61 -17.79 1.47
C SER A 177 -9.58 -16.92 0.74
N MET A 178 -9.77 -15.59 0.73
CA MET A 178 -8.99 -14.62 -0.06
C MET A 178 -8.95 -14.97 -1.54
N ARG A 179 -10.04 -15.52 -2.08
CA ARG A 179 -10.17 -15.88 -3.49
C ARG A 179 -10.97 -14.81 -4.23
N PRO A 180 -10.53 -14.40 -5.42
CA PRO A 180 -11.40 -13.63 -6.31
C PRO A 180 -12.67 -14.43 -6.63
N VAL A 181 -13.83 -13.85 -6.34
CA VAL A 181 -15.16 -14.41 -6.61
C VAL A 181 -15.86 -13.72 -7.77
N ALA A 182 -15.44 -12.49 -8.11
CA ALA A 182 -15.74 -11.82 -9.37
C ALA A 182 -14.48 -11.07 -9.84
N THR A 183 -14.29 -11.02 -11.15
CA THR A 183 -13.13 -10.36 -11.80
C THR A 183 -13.61 -9.57 -13.00
N LYS A 184 -13.08 -8.36 -13.17
CA LYS A 184 -13.31 -7.51 -14.33
C LYS A 184 -12.00 -6.88 -14.79
N ASP A 185 -11.59 -7.25 -15.99
CA ASP A 185 -10.48 -6.60 -16.67
C ASP A 185 -10.86 -5.15 -16.99
N LEU A 186 -10.01 -4.21 -16.58
CA LEU A 186 -10.12 -2.81 -16.96
C LEU A 186 -9.25 -2.56 -18.21
N PRO A 187 -9.45 -1.44 -18.94
CA PRO A 187 -8.65 -1.17 -20.14
C PRO A 187 -7.13 -1.29 -19.90
N ASP A 188 -6.45 -2.06 -20.75
CA ASP A 188 -5.00 -2.29 -20.67
C ASP A 188 -4.20 -0.98 -20.67
N ARG A 189 -3.00 -1.00 -20.07
CA ARG A 189 -2.08 0.14 -20.16
C ARG A 189 -1.70 0.36 -21.63
N SER A 190 -2.15 1.47 -22.21
CA SER A 190 -1.80 1.80 -23.59
C SER A 190 -0.33 2.24 -23.69
N ALA A 191 0.40 1.76 -24.70
CA ALA A 191 1.75 2.21 -25.03
C ALA A 191 1.83 3.69 -25.46
N ALA A 192 0.72 4.44 -25.44
CA ALA A 192 0.65 5.83 -25.89
C ALA A 192 0.92 6.85 -24.77
N GLY A 193 0.99 6.42 -23.50
CA GLY A 193 1.49 7.24 -22.38
C GLY A 193 3.00 7.08 -22.14
N SER A 194 3.69 6.23 -22.92
CA SER A 194 5.06 5.78 -22.68
C SER A 194 6.13 6.57 -23.46
N ASP A 195 5.93 7.86 -23.69
CA ASP A 195 6.96 8.70 -24.35
C ASP A 195 8.08 9.15 -23.36
N THR A 196 7.99 8.79 -22.07
CA THR A 196 9.05 8.99 -21.09
C THR A 196 10.01 7.78 -21.07
N ALA A 197 11.31 8.04 -21.20
CA ALA A 197 12.38 7.04 -21.35
C ALA A 197 12.66 6.18 -20.10
N SER A 198 11.75 6.16 -19.12
CA SER A 198 11.91 5.56 -17.78
C SER A 198 10.67 4.80 -17.32
N TRP A 199 9.99 4.08 -18.22
CA TRP A 199 8.84 3.26 -17.85
C TRP A 199 9.24 2.12 -16.89
N LYS A 200 8.80 2.24 -15.64
CA LYS A 200 8.80 1.17 -14.65
C LYS A 200 7.33 0.85 -14.33
N PRO A 201 6.78 -0.25 -14.86
CA PRO A 201 5.36 -0.59 -14.72
C PRO A 201 4.82 -0.63 -13.29
N TRP A 202 5.71 -0.81 -12.31
CA TRP A 202 5.40 -0.93 -10.88
C TRP A 202 5.47 0.41 -10.12
N GLU A 203 5.96 1.48 -10.75
CA GLU A 203 5.95 2.85 -10.19
C GLU A 203 4.89 3.72 -10.91
N ASP A 204 4.09 3.11 -11.79
CA ASP A 204 3.09 3.77 -12.63
C ASP A 204 1.71 3.77 -11.94
N LEU A 205 1.36 4.90 -11.31
CA LEU A 205 0.06 5.13 -10.68
C LEU A 205 -1.06 5.40 -11.70
N CYS A 206 -0.74 5.47 -13.00
CA CYS A 206 -1.72 5.67 -14.05
C CYS A 206 -2.66 4.45 -14.16
N ALA A 207 -3.96 4.73 -14.13
CA ALA A 207 -5.12 3.81 -13.98
C ALA A 207 -5.89 4.01 -12.66
N GLY A 208 -5.71 5.14 -11.97
CA GLY A 208 -6.52 5.42 -10.81
C GLY A 208 -6.21 4.52 -9.63
N ALA A 209 -4.94 4.44 -9.21
CA ALA A 209 -4.53 3.68 -8.02
C ALA A 209 -5.45 3.95 -6.80
N TYR A 210 -6.05 5.14 -6.75
CA TYR A 210 -6.99 5.57 -5.73
C TYR A 210 -8.45 5.55 -6.22
N PHE A 211 -9.07 4.36 -6.24
CA PHE A 211 -10.52 4.22 -6.37
C PHE A 211 -11.23 4.43 -5.02
N TYR A 212 -12.55 4.62 -5.07
CA TYR A 212 -13.38 4.56 -3.86
C TYR A 212 -14.67 3.76 -4.09
N LEU A 213 -15.26 3.26 -2.99
CA LEU A 213 -16.61 2.73 -2.94
C LEU A 213 -17.59 3.85 -2.55
N ASP A 214 -18.63 4.04 -3.36
CA ASP A 214 -19.71 4.98 -3.07
C ASP A 214 -20.68 4.44 -2.01
N ASP A 215 -21.70 5.21 -1.67
CA ASP A 215 -22.72 4.86 -0.65
C ASP A 215 -23.62 3.66 -1.03
N ARG A 216 -23.43 3.10 -2.23
CA ARG A 216 -24.13 1.93 -2.77
C ARG A 216 -23.18 0.78 -3.08
N ASP A 217 -21.99 0.80 -2.46
CA ASP A 217 -20.88 -0.12 -2.70
C ASP A 217 -20.48 -0.24 -4.18
N GLN A 218 -20.59 0.84 -4.95
CA GLN A 218 -20.11 0.87 -6.33
C GLN A 218 -18.67 1.38 -6.35
N ALA A 219 -17.77 0.62 -6.97
CA ALA A 219 -16.39 1.04 -7.22
C ALA A 219 -16.37 2.11 -8.32
N VAL A 220 -15.95 3.32 -7.94
CA VAL A 220 -15.70 4.43 -8.87
C VAL A 220 -14.20 4.45 -9.18
N VAL A 221 -13.86 4.02 -10.39
CA VAL A 221 -12.49 3.72 -10.80
C VAL A 221 -12.11 4.49 -12.06
N ALA A 222 -10.87 4.99 -12.11
CA ALA A 222 -10.31 5.63 -13.30
C ALA A 222 -9.67 4.57 -14.20
N THR A 223 -9.68 4.80 -15.50
CA THR A 223 -9.11 3.87 -16.48
C THR A 223 -7.94 4.48 -17.24
N THR A 224 -7.07 3.61 -17.75
CA THR A 224 -5.90 3.97 -18.58
C THR A 224 -6.31 4.67 -19.89
N ASP A 225 -7.53 4.45 -20.37
CA ASP A 225 -8.07 5.06 -21.58
C ASP A 225 -8.82 6.39 -21.32
N ARG A 226 -8.63 6.98 -20.13
CA ARG A 226 -9.17 8.29 -19.69
C ARG A 226 -10.69 8.29 -19.55
N HIS A 227 -11.23 7.26 -18.90
CA HIS A 227 -12.61 7.23 -18.42
C HIS A 227 -12.66 7.15 -16.90
N VAL A 228 -13.82 7.48 -16.36
CA VAL A 228 -14.23 7.10 -14.99
C VAL A 228 -15.38 6.13 -15.13
N LEU A 229 -15.24 4.93 -14.56
CA LEU A 229 -16.27 3.91 -14.51
C LEU A 229 -16.89 3.85 -13.12
N VAL A 230 -18.19 3.61 -13.07
CA VAL A 230 -18.91 3.24 -11.84
C VAL A 230 -19.32 1.78 -12.01
N VAL A 231 -18.82 0.90 -11.14
CA VAL A 231 -18.95 -0.55 -11.27
C VAL A 231 -19.60 -1.11 -9.99
N SER A 232 -20.69 -1.87 -10.11
CA SER A 232 -21.26 -2.57 -8.94
C SER A 232 -20.25 -3.56 -8.36
N THR A 233 -20.38 -3.87 -7.07
CA THR A 233 -19.65 -4.97 -6.40
C THR A 233 -20.55 -6.18 -6.17
N HIS A 234 -21.85 -6.01 -6.33
CA HIS A 234 -22.87 -7.02 -6.18
C HIS A 234 -24.11 -6.74 -7.00
N ASP A 235 -24.89 -7.80 -7.23
CA ASP A 235 -26.20 -7.71 -7.86
C ASP A 235 -27.32 -7.46 -6.82
N SER A 236 -28.58 -7.48 -7.26
CA SER A 236 -29.73 -7.26 -6.37
C SER A 236 -29.98 -8.37 -5.34
N GLU A 237 -29.37 -9.54 -5.51
CA GLU A 237 -29.44 -10.67 -4.58
C GLU A 237 -28.26 -10.66 -3.59
N GLY A 238 -27.30 -9.75 -3.76
CA GLY A 238 -26.08 -9.63 -2.96
C GLY A 238 -24.93 -10.49 -3.48
N ASP A 239 -25.10 -11.19 -4.60
CA ASP A 239 -24.06 -12.04 -5.18
C ASP A 239 -22.96 -11.19 -5.83
N PRO A 240 -21.68 -11.62 -5.82
CA PRO A 240 -20.58 -10.87 -6.40
C PRO A 240 -20.82 -10.56 -7.88
N ASP A 241 -20.77 -9.28 -8.24
CA ASP A 241 -20.97 -8.80 -9.61
C ASP A 241 -20.08 -7.58 -9.86
N LEU A 242 -19.60 -7.42 -11.10
CA LEU A 242 -18.75 -6.29 -11.52
C LEU A 242 -19.31 -5.62 -12.78
N THR A 243 -20.63 -5.40 -12.81
CA THR A 243 -21.31 -4.74 -13.92
C THR A 243 -21.03 -3.23 -13.93
N THR A 244 -20.65 -2.70 -15.09
CA THR A 244 -20.50 -1.24 -15.26
C THR A 244 -21.88 -0.58 -15.29
N GLN A 245 -22.12 0.29 -14.31
CA GLN A 245 -23.35 1.05 -14.14
C GLN A 245 -23.30 2.40 -14.88
N ALA A 246 -22.13 3.03 -14.91
CA ALA A 246 -21.89 4.27 -15.65
C ALA A 246 -20.46 4.33 -16.19
N SER A 247 -20.28 5.13 -17.25
CA SER A 247 -18.98 5.46 -17.83
C SER A 247 -18.97 6.93 -18.24
N TYR A 248 -17.95 7.66 -17.81
CA TYR A 248 -17.74 9.07 -18.12
C TYR A 248 -16.46 9.22 -18.95
N ASP A 249 -16.59 9.74 -20.17
CA ASP A 249 -15.47 9.94 -21.11
C ASP A 249 -14.78 11.28 -20.84
N LEU A 250 -13.51 11.22 -20.42
CA LEU A 250 -12.67 12.39 -20.15
C LEU A 250 -11.65 12.65 -21.27
N THR A 251 -11.69 11.92 -22.39
CA THR A 251 -10.70 12.01 -23.47
C THR A 251 -10.64 13.38 -24.15
N SER A 252 -11.70 14.18 -24.03
CA SER A 252 -11.75 15.55 -24.55
C SER A 252 -11.07 16.59 -23.65
N VAL A 253 -10.84 16.25 -22.38
CA VAL A 253 -10.32 17.18 -21.36
C VAL A 253 -9.02 16.73 -20.70
N VAL A 254 -8.72 15.42 -20.74
CA VAL A 254 -7.44 14.84 -20.34
C VAL A 254 -6.66 14.46 -21.60
N PRO A 255 -5.48 15.07 -21.85
CA PRO A 255 -4.66 14.74 -23.01
C PRO A 255 -4.07 13.33 -22.90
N ARG A 256 -3.57 12.78 -24.02
CA ARG A 256 -2.98 11.44 -24.04
C ARG A 256 -1.65 11.31 -23.29
N SER A 257 -0.95 12.43 -23.10
CA SER A 257 0.30 12.50 -22.34
C SER A 257 0.10 12.48 -20.84
N ASP A 258 -1.15 12.60 -20.38
CA ASP A 258 -1.54 12.72 -18.98
C ASP A 258 -2.45 11.55 -18.61
N CYS A 259 -2.55 11.26 -17.32
CA CYS A 259 -3.29 10.11 -16.82
C CYS A 259 -4.04 10.42 -15.52
N LEU A 260 -5.16 9.73 -15.30
CA LEU A 260 -5.96 9.86 -14.09
C LEU A 260 -5.27 9.14 -12.92
N LEU A 261 -5.14 9.82 -11.79
CA LEU A 261 -4.49 9.30 -10.57
C LEU A 261 -5.47 8.99 -9.46
N ALA A 262 -6.32 9.95 -9.08
CA ALA A 262 -7.18 9.81 -7.92
C ALA A 262 -8.58 10.37 -8.14
N LEU A 263 -9.54 9.74 -7.46
CA LEU A 263 -10.95 10.07 -7.50
C LEU A 263 -11.48 10.22 -6.07
N MET A 264 -12.38 11.19 -5.85
CA MET A 264 -13.11 11.32 -4.59
C MET A 264 -14.40 12.10 -4.84
N PRO A 265 -15.56 11.74 -4.27
CA PRO A 265 -16.73 12.60 -4.36
C PRO A 265 -16.61 13.76 -3.36
N ASP A 266 -17.18 14.91 -3.69
CA ASP A 266 -17.48 15.92 -2.68
C ASP A 266 -18.77 15.61 -1.91
N TRP A 267 -19.03 16.40 -0.88
CA TRP A 267 -20.19 16.21 0.00
C TRP A 267 -21.54 16.38 -0.71
N ASP A 268 -21.55 16.97 -1.91
CA ASP A 268 -22.74 17.10 -2.75
C ASP A 268 -22.87 15.93 -3.75
N GLY A 269 -21.90 15.00 -3.77
CA GLY A 269 -21.87 13.83 -4.65
C GLY A 269 -21.23 14.08 -6.02
N THR A 270 -20.62 15.25 -6.25
CA THR A 270 -19.88 15.51 -7.50
C THR A 270 -18.58 14.71 -7.46
N ILE A 271 -18.26 13.97 -8.52
CA ILE A 271 -17.02 13.20 -8.58
C ILE A 271 -15.88 14.14 -8.94
N TRP A 272 -14.89 14.29 -8.06
CA TRP A 272 -13.64 14.97 -8.34
C TRP A 272 -12.61 13.98 -8.85
N TRP A 273 -11.80 14.45 -9.80
CA TRP A 273 -10.69 13.68 -10.35
C TRP A 273 -9.46 14.57 -10.48
N VAL A 274 -8.29 13.95 -10.32
CA VAL A 274 -6.99 14.59 -10.56
C VAL A 274 -6.13 13.75 -11.48
N THR A 275 -5.29 14.43 -12.26
CA THR A 275 -4.32 13.80 -13.16
C THR A 275 -2.89 14.06 -12.70
N GLN A 276 -1.94 13.30 -13.24
CA GLN A 276 -0.53 13.44 -12.90
C GLN A 276 0.01 14.82 -13.28
N ASP A 277 -0.36 15.38 -14.44
CA ASP A 277 0.09 16.72 -14.86
C ASP A 277 -0.62 17.87 -14.11
N GLY A 278 -1.44 17.58 -13.08
CA GLY A 278 -2.05 18.61 -12.24
C GLY A 278 -3.39 19.15 -12.73
N ARG A 279 -4.11 18.43 -13.59
CA ARG A 279 -5.49 18.79 -13.94
C ARG A 279 -6.42 18.32 -12.83
N VAL A 280 -7.25 19.22 -12.33
CA VAL A 280 -8.30 18.94 -11.35
C VAL A 280 -9.64 19.18 -12.00
N GLY A 281 -10.48 18.16 -12.06
CA GLY A 281 -11.80 18.27 -12.66
C GLY A 281 -12.91 17.66 -11.83
N THR A 282 -14.13 17.90 -12.30
CA THR A 282 -15.36 17.43 -11.67
C THR A 282 -16.29 16.82 -12.70
N ILE A 283 -17.04 15.79 -12.31
CA ILE A 283 -18.11 15.17 -13.08
C ILE A 283 -19.40 15.28 -12.26
N ASP A 284 -20.45 15.84 -12.85
CA ASP A 284 -21.82 15.70 -12.32
C ASP A 284 -22.33 14.27 -12.64
N PRO A 285 -22.62 13.41 -11.65
CA PRO A 285 -23.00 12.03 -11.93
C PRO A 285 -24.30 11.89 -12.74
N GLY A 286 -25.21 12.87 -12.62
CA GLY A 286 -26.52 12.84 -13.26
C GLY A 286 -26.50 13.28 -14.73
N SER A 287 -25.70 14.30 -15.07
CA SER A 287 -25.59 14.79 -16.46
C SER A 287 -24.34 14.30 -17.19
N GLY A 288 -23.28 13.92 -16.47
CA GLY A 288 -21.96 13.66 -17.03
C GLY A 288 -21.18 14.94 -17.37
N ASP A 289 -21.70 16.13 -17.01
CA ASP A 289 -21.03 17.39 -17.30
C ASP A 289 -19.68 17.48 -16.60
N THR A 290 -18.65 17.82 -17.36
CA THR A 290 -17.27 17.88 -16.87
C THR A 290 -16.73 19.31 -16.90
N THR A 291 -16.03 19.71 -15.85
CA THR A 291 -15.27 20.97 -15.80
C THR A 291 -13.87 20.74 -15.26
N VAL A 292 -12.90 21.56 -15.69
CA VAL A 292 -11.49 21.38 -15.39
C VAL A 292 -10.83 22.69 -14.97
N LEU A 293 -9.91 22.58 -14.02
CA LEU A 293 -8.96 23.56 -13.58
C LEU A 293 -7.56 22.95 -13.75
N ASP A 294 -6.66 23.68 -14.41
CA ASP A 294 -5.27 23.25 -14.59
C ASP A 294 -4.39 23.93 -13.53
N LEU A 295 -3.63 23.16 -12.75
CA LEU A 295 -2.71 23.69 -11.74
C LEU A 295 -1.30 23.92 -12.29
N ASP A 296 -0.96 23.34 -13.44
CA ASP A 296 0.39 23.40 -14.05
C ASP A 296 1.51 22.90 -13.10
N GLU A 297 1.16 21.95 -12.21
CA GLU A 297 2.06 21.38 -11.22
C GLU A 297 1.75 19.89 -11.04
N GLU A 298 2.79 19.05 -11.09
CA GLU A 298 2.64 17.60 -11.01
C GLU A 298 2.01 17.15 -9.68
N VAL A 299 1.11 16.17 -9.74
CA VAL A 299 0.50 15.49 -8.60
C VAL A 299 0.98 14.04 -8.62
N ALA A 300 1.40 13.52 -7.48
CA ALA A 300 1.89 12.14 -7.35
C ALA A 300 1.03 11.26 -6.44
N ASN A 301 0.04 11.81 -5.75
CA ASN A 301 -0.72 11.12 -4.72
C ASN A 301 -2.21 11.46 -4.74
N SER A 302 -3.00 10.79 -3.89
CA SER A 302 -4.44 11.00 -3.75
C SER A 302 -4.81 12.39 -3.21
N ILE A 303 -6.11 12.65 -3.17
CA ILE A 303 -6.73 13.88 -2.67
C ILE A 303 -7.53 13.62 -1.40
N ALA A 304 -7.80 14.68 -0.64
CA ALA A 304 -8.74 14.63 0.48
C ALA A 304 -9.84 15.67 0.31
N VAL A 305 -11.00 15.42 0.89
CA VAL A 305 -12.17 16.29 0.76
C VAL A 305 -12.78 16.52 2.14
N ASP A 306 -13.39 17.70 2.34
CA ASP A 306 -14.09 18.03 3.57
C ASP A 306 -15.57 18.43 3.44
N ALA A 307 -16.27 18.34 4.58
CA ALA A 307 -17.69 18.69 4.72
C ALA A 307 -18.03 20.16 4.44
N GLY A 308 -17.02 21.03 4.36
CA GLY A 308 -17.18 22.43 3.94
C GLY A 308 -17.02 22.63 2.45
N GLY A 309 -16.93 21.56 1.65
CA GLY A 309 -16.75 21.60 0.19
C GLY A 309 -15.33 21.89 -0.27
N GLY A 310 -14.34 21.78 0.62
CA GLY A 310 -12.92 21.92 0.27
C GLY A 310 -12.34 20.60 -0.23
N VAL A 311 -11.72 20.64 -1.40
CA VAL A 311 -10.88 19.57 -1.96
C VAL A 311 -9.42 19.97 -1.82
N TYR A 312 -8.61 19.08 -1.27
CA TYR A 312 -7.20 19.32 -0.97
C TYR A 312 -6.33 18.48 -1.90
N VAL A 313 -5.42 19.15 -2.59
CA VAL A 313 -4.49 18.55 -3.54
C VAL A 313 -3.07 18.96 -3.14
N VAL A 314 -2.16 18.00 -3.07
CA VAL A 314 -0.73 18.25 -2.86
C VAL A 314 -0.03 17.98 -4.18
N THR A 315 0.54 19.03 -4.76
CA THR A 315 1.40 18.94 -5.94
C THR A 315 2.86 18.81 -5.50
N THR A 316 3.79 18.66 -6.44
CA THR A 316 5.24 18.67 -6.19
C THR A 316 5.76 20.02 -5.65
N GLU A 317 4.96 21.09 -5.73
CA GLU A 317 5.35 22.47 -5.41
C GLU A 317 4.56 23.09 -4.24
N ALA A 318 3.29 22.70 -4.06
CA ALA A 318 2.40 23.33 -3.08
C ALA A 318 1.21 22.46 -2.65
N THR A 319 0.60 22.84 -1.53
CA THR A 319 -0.72 22.37 -1.15
C THR A 319 -1.79 23.36 -1.59
N TYR A 320 -2.88 22.85 -2.14
CA TYR A 320 -4.03 23.61 -2.59
C TYR A 320 -5.26 23.25 -1.77
N ARG A 321 -6.11 24.25 -1.57
CA ARG A 321 -7.54 24.04 -1.34
C ARG A 321 -8.31 24.56 -2.54
N ILE A 322 -9.12 23.69 -3.11
CA ILE A 322 -9.95 23.95 -4.27
C ILE A 322 -11.41 23.83 -3.81
N THR A 323 -12.24 24.75 -4.26
CA THR A 323 -13.68 24.71 -4.01
C THR A 323 -14.43 24.88 -5.31
N ARG A 324 -15.71 24.51 -5.31
CA ARG A 324 -16.61 24.72 -6.43
C ARG A 324 -17.88 25.41 -5.94
N GLY A 325 -18.40 26.34 -6.75
CA GLY A 325 -19.75 26.86 -6.52
C GLY A 325 -20.81 25.85 -6.98
N ARG A 326 -22.10 26.11 -6.70
CA ARG A 326 -23.20 25.25 -7.18
C ARG A 326 -23.22 25.06 -8.71
N THR A 327 -22.71 26.05 -9.44
CA THR A 327 -22.56 26.01 -10.89
C THR A 327 -21.21 26.63 -11.25
N GLY A 328 -20.49 26.02 -12.20
CA GLY A 328 -19.21 26.49 -12.71
C GLY A 328 -18.00 25.63 -12.34
N PRO A 329 -16.81 26.00 -12.85
CA PRO A 329 -15.60 25.20 -12.69
C PRO A 329 -15.00 25.32 -11.28
N PRO A 330 -14.16 24.36 -10.88
CA PRO A 330 -13.33 24.44 -9.69
C PRO A 330 -12.49 25.73 -9.63
N ARG A 331 -12.20 26.19 -8.42
CA ARG A 331 -11.39 27.39 -8.17
C ARG A 331 -10.46 27.17 -6.99
N VAL A 332 -9.20 27.57 -7.15
CA VAL A 332 -8.25 27.65 -6.04
C VAL A 332 -8.75 28.69 -5.04
N THR A 333 -8.93 28.26 -3.79
CA THR A 333 -9.28 29.13 -2.66
C THR A 333 -8.03 29.64 -1.97
N TRP A 334 -7.04 28.76 -1.78
CA TRP A 334 -5.69 29.13 -1.35
C TRP A 334 -4.68 28.13 -1.89
N ARG A 335 -3.42 28.56 -1.95
CA ARG A 335 -2.23 27.80 -2.31
C ARG A 335 -1.12 28.12 -1.30
N THR A 336 -0.51 27.11 -0.71
CA THR A 336 0.60 27.25 0.24
C THR A 336 1.78 26.42 -0.26
N ALA A 337 2.86 27.09 -0.64
CA ALA A 337 4.11 26.42 -0.99
C ALA A 337 4.77 25.80 0.25
N TYR A 338 5.47 24.70 0.07
CA TYR A 338 6.31 24.07 1.08
C TYR A 338 7.75 23.91 0.54
N ASP A 339 8.68 23.49 1.39
CA ASP A 339 10.05 23.25 0.96
C ASP A 339 10.14 21.90 0.24
N ARG A 340 10.29 21.91 -1.09
CA ARG A 340 10.36 20.69 -1.90
C ARG A 340 11.75 20.06 -2.00
N GLY A 341 12.73 20.56 -1.23
CA GLY A 341 14.09 20.04 -1.23
C GLY A 341 14.83 20.32 -2.53
N SER A 342 16.08 19.83 -2.58
CA SER A 342 16.94 19.98 -3.76
C SER A 342 16.88 18.81 -4.74
N GLU A 343 16.31 17.67 -4.36
CA GLU A 343 16.21 16.45 -5.18
C GLU A 343 14.99 15.58 -4.86
N GLU A 344 14.66 14.66 -5.77
CA GLU A 344 13.80 13.50 -5.47
C GLU A 344 14.57 12.55 -4.57
N LYS A 345 14.12 12.40 -3.32
CA LYS A 345 14.83 11.55 -2.35
C LYS A 345 14.51 10.08 -2.61
N SER A 346 15.46 9.20 -2.26
CA SER A 346 15.24 7.76 -2.31
C SER A 346 13.98 7.39 -1.53
N GLY A 347 13.15 6.51 -2.10
CA GLY A 347 11.85 6.16 -1.52
C GLY A 347 10.69 7.08 -1.89
N GLN A 348 10.88 8.08 -2.76
CA GLN A 348 9.80 8.87 -3.37
C GLN A 348 9.58 8.48 -4.83
N LEU A 349 8.38 8.74 -5.33
CA LEU A 349 7.98 8.64 -6.75
C LEU A 349 8.19 9.95 -7.50
N SER A 350 8.27 11.07 -6.78
CA SER A 350 8.48 12.41 -7.35
C SER A 350 9.18 13.33 -6.35
N GLN A 351 9.86 14.38 -6.85
CA GLN A 351 10.41 15.42 -5.99
C GLN A 351 9.30 16.30 -5.40
N GLY A 352 8.99 16.11 -4.12
CA GLY A 352 8.02 16.91 -3.41
C GLY A 352 7.58 16.26 -2.09
N SER A 353 6.38 16.60 -1.65
CA SER A 353 5.83 16.14 -0.37
C SER A 353 5.82 14.62 -0.25
N GLY A 354 5.47 13.92 -1.32
CA GLY A 354 5.23 12.48 -1.29
C GLY A 354 4.06 12.11 -0.38
N THR A 355 3.06 13.00 -0.20
CA THR A 355 1.90 12.69 0.65
C THR A 355 0.57 12.98 -0.03
N THR A 356 -0.42 12.15 0.27
CA THR A 356 -1.82 12.56 0.25
C THR A 356 -2.10 13.45 1.46
N PRO A 357 -2.80 14.60 1.30
CA PRO A 357 -3.06 15.49 2.42
C PRO A 357 -3.99 14.83 3.45
N THR A 358 -3.53 14.70 4.69
CA THR A 358 -4.33 14.13 5.79
C THR A 358 -5.10 15.24 6.50
N LEU A 359 -6.43 15.17 6.51
CA LEU A 359 -7.25 16.12 7.26
C LEU A 359 -7.42 15.70 8.72
N LEU A 360 -7.38 16.67 9.62
CA LEU A 360 -7.51 16.45 11.06
C LEU A 360 -8.73 17.16 11.65
N PRO A 361 -9.27 16.64 12.77
CA PRO A 361 -10.16 17.40 13.62
C PRO A 361 -9.58 18.77 14.00
N GLY A 362 -10.45 19.76 14.19
CA GLY A 362 -10.02 21.12 14.55
C GLY A 362 -9.61 22.01 13.36
N GLY A 363 -9.87 21.57 12.12
CA GLY A 363 -9.67 22.40 10.93
C GLY A 363 -8.21 22.46 10.47
N LEU A 364 -7.42 21.45 10.79
CA LEU A 364 -6.04 21.30 10.34
C LEU A 364 -5.95 20.29 9.20
N LEU A 365 -4.89 20.40 8.42
CA LEU A 365 -4.40 19.37 7.52
C LEU A 365 -2.90 19.18 7.75
N ALA A 366 -2.39 17.98 7.50
CA ALA A 366 -0.97 17.66 7.61
C ALA A 366 -0.45 17.09 6.29
N ILE A 367 0.79 17.44 5.97
CA ILE A 367 1.61 16.90 4.90
C ILE A 367 3.04 16.72 5.46
N THR A 368 3.93 16.13 4.68
CA THR A 368 5.37 16.38 4.84
C THR A 368 5.88 17.38 3.82
N ASP A 369 6.96 18.08 4.15
CA ASP A 369 7.80 18.73 3.15
C ASP A 369 8.92 17.78 2.69
N ASN A 370 9.81 18.23 1.82
CA ASN A 370 10.99 17.49 1.36
C ASN A 370 12.28 18.25 1.69
N ALA A 371 12.30 19.06 2.75
CA ALA A 371 13.41 19.94 3.06
C ALA A 371 14.74 19.19 3.29
N ASP A 372 15.85 19.89 3.05
CA ASP A 372 17.20 19.40 3.34
C ASP A 372 17.72 19.98 4.67
N PRO A 373 18.46 19.21 5.50
CA PRO A 373 18.82 17.80 5.32
C PRO A 373 17.72 16.83 5.80
N ARG A 374 16.61 17.34 6.34
CA ARG A 374 15.53 16.51 6.91
C ARG A 374 14.17 17.02 6.51
N MET A 375 13.28 16.09 6.14
CA MET A 375 11.88 16.42 5.96
C MET A 375 11.21 16.80 7.28
N HIS A 376 10.15 17.59 7.18
CA HIS A 376 9.30 18.00 8.28
C HIS A 376 7.89 17.48 8.08
N VAL A 377 7.20 17.17 9.17
CA VAL A 377 5.73 17.16 9.19
C VAL A 377 5.25 18.60 9.31
N VAL A 378 4.41 19.05 8.38
CA VAL A 378 3.90 20.42 8.28
C VAL A 378 2.39 20.42 8.51
N PHE A 379 1.91 21.27 9.41
CA PHE A 379 0.47 21.44 9.67
C PHE A 379 -0.01 22.78 9.12
N LEU A 380 -1.05 22.76 8.30
CA LEU A 380 -1.70 23.96 7.76
C LEU A 380 -3.14 24.10 8.30
N ARG A 381 -3.64 25.33 8.40
CA ARG A 381 -5.08 25.58 8.61
C ARG A 381 -5.84 25.36 7.31
N ARG A 382 -6.92 24.59 7.38
CA ARG A 382 -7.81 24.33 6.24
C ARG A 382 -8.53 25.59 5.74
N GLU A 383 -8.80 26.54 6.62
CA GLU A 383 -9.53 27.76 6.29
C GLU A 383 -8.79 28.64 5.27
N ASP A 384 -7.50 28.91 5.52
CA ASP A 384 -6.73 29.90 4.76
C ASP A 384 -5.33 29.42 4.32
N GLY A 385 -4.98 28.17 4.59
CA GLY A 385 -3.71 27.57 4.19
C GLY A 385 -2.52 28.01 5.02
N ALA A 386 -2.71 28.80 6.08
CA ALA A 386 -1.60 29.27 6.90
C ALA A 386 -0.92 28.12 7.66
N GLU A 387 0.42 28.07 7.59
CA GLU A 387 1.21 27.13 8.40
C GLU A 387 1.02 27.44 9.89
N VAL A 388 0.63 26.42 10.65
CA VAL A 388 0.51 26.48 12.11
C VAL A 388 1.86 26.20 12.75
N CYS A 389 2.49 25.11 12.33
CA CYS A 389 3.83 24.71 12.75
C CYS A 389 4.36 23.58 11.85
N ARG A 390 5.66 23.32 11.97
CA ARG A 390 6.31 22.14 11.41
C ARG A 390 7.29 21.51 12.40
N ALA A 391 7.63 20.24 12.23
CA ALA A 391 8.67 19.57 13.00
C ALA A 391 9.49 18.60 12.14
N ALA A 392 10.82 18.69 12.24
CA ALA A 392 11.74 17.79 11.55
C ALA A 392 11.66 16.39 12.15
N VAL A 393 11.70 15.37 11.30
CA VAL A 393 11.66 13.95 11.68
C VAL A 393 12.83 13.19 11.06
N PHE A 394 13.18 12.05 11.67
CA PHE A 394 14.23 11.13 11.21
C PHE A 394 15.65 11.72 11.13
N GLY A 395 16.55 11.01 10.43
CA GLY A 395 17.97 11.31 10.28
C GLY A 395 18.27 12.27 9.12
N ASP A 396 19.39 12.95 9.21
CA ASP A 396 19.91 13.82 8.14
C ASP A 396 20.18 12.99 6.88
N ASP A 397 19.68 13.44 5.73
CA ASP A 397 19.78 12.76 4.42
C ASP A 397 19.24 11.31 4.40
N GLU A 398 18.45 10.94 5.41
CA GLU A 398 17.85 9.61 5.60
C GLU A 398 16.34 9.75 5.87
N SER A 399 15.68 10.71 5.21
CA SER A 399 14.28 11.05 5.49
C SER A 399 13.50 11.37 4.22
N ALA A 400 12.50 10.54 3.96
CA ALA A 400 11.56 10.67 2.86
C ALA A 400 10.26 9.95 3.22
N THR A 401 9.16 10.36 2.61
CA THR A 401 7.88 9.66 2.71
C THR A 401 7.23 9.63 1.33
N GLU A 402 6.47 8.58 1.07
CA GLU A 402 5.65 8.42 -0.12
C GLU A 402 4.32 7.76 0.27
N ASN A 403 3.55 8.49 1.07
CA ASN A 403 2.32 8.02 1.69
C ASN A 403 1.49 9.13 2.37
N SER A 404 0.24 8.84 2.72
CA SER A 404 -0.52 9.66 3.67
C SER A 404 0.02 9.55 5.11
N LEU A 405 -0.41 10.49 5.96
CA LEU A 405 -0.06 10.51 7.37
C LEU A 405 -1.20 9.92 8.21
N VAL A 406 -0.85 9.18 9.27
CA VAL A 406 -1.85 8.55 10.11
C VAL A 406 -2.40 9.52 11.14
N SER A 407 -3.65 9.91 10.99
CA SER A 407 -4.33 10.82 11.91
C SER A 407 -4.55 10.16 13.27
N VAL A 408 -3.98 10.76 14.31
CA VAL A 408 -4.10 10.24 15.68
C VAL A 408 -4.80 11.26 16.55
N GLY A 409 -5.75 10.79 17.36
CA GLY A 409 -6.53 11.65 18.25
C GLY A 409 -5.66 12.62 19.06
N GLY A 410 -6.20 13.83 19.29
CA GLY A 410 -5.49 14.91 19.98
C GLY A 410 -4.77 15.91 19.06
N GLY A 411 -5.00 15.85 17.74
CA GLY A 411 -4.42 16.80 16.77
C GLY A 411 -2.98 16.49 16.39
N GLY A 412 -2.64 15.21 16.31
CA GLY A 412 -1.32 14.76 15.86
C GLY A 412 -1.43 13.77 14.70
N VAL A 413 -0.30 13.49 14.09
CA VAL A 413 -0.16 12.46 13.06
C VAL A 413 1.02 11.55 13.35
N VAL A 414 0.99 10.33 12.82
CA VAL A 414 2.18 9.48 12.69
C VAL A 414 2.64 9.49 11.24
N VAL A 415 3.94 9.64 11.04
CA VAL A 415 4.64 9.56 9.76
C VAL A 415 5.56 8.35 9.74
N GLU A 416 5.69 7.70 8.58
CA GLU A 416 6.66 6.65 8.31
C GLU A 416 7.83 7.16 7.47
N ASN A 417 8.99 6.52 7.58
CA ASN A 417 10.16 6.81 6.76
C ASN A 417 10.26 5.78 5.64
N ASN A 418 10.09 6.21 4.40
CA ASN A 418 10.23 5.38 3.20
C ASN A 418 11.63 5.49 2.57
N HIS A 419 12.54 6.29 3.16
CA HIS A 419 13.87 6.51 2.62
C HIS A 419 14.66 5.20 2.43
N GLY A 420 15.28 5.04 1.25
CA GLY A 420 15.99 3.81 0.86
C GLY A 420 15.12 2.79 0.11
N TYR A 421 13.83 3.06 -0.10
CA TYR A 421 12.93 2.17 -0.84
C TYR A 421 12.82 2.49 -2.34
N ASP A 422 13.89 2.23 -3.10
CA ASP A 422 13.87 2.39 -4.57
C ASP A 422 13.18 1.23 -5.32
N GLY A 423 12.25 0.53 -4.66
CA GLY A 423 11.51 -0.62 -5.16
C GLY A 423 11.90 -1.96 -4.53
N PRO A 424 11.31 -3.06 -5.00
CA PRO A 424 11.34 -4.34 -4.28
C PRO A 424 12.74 -4.91 -4.02
N LEU A 425 13.68 -4.66 -4.94
CA LEU A 425 15.05 -5.16 -4.84
C LEU A 425 15.88 -4.49 -3.73
N SER A 426 15.47 -3.32 -3.22
CA SER A 426 16.12 -2.67 -2.07
C SER A 426 15.97 -3.47 -0.78
N THR A 427 15.03 -4.41 -0.76
CA THR A 427 14.68 -5.24 0.39
C THR A 427 15.01 -6.72 0.19
N VAL A 428 16.01 -7.08 -0.61
CA VAL A 428 16.44 -8.48 -0.77
C VAL A 428 17.74 -8.80 -0.04
N LEU A 429 18.01 -10.08 0.18
CA LEU A 429 19.25 -10.57 0.80
C LEU A 429 19.49 -9.98 2.20
N GLY A 430 18.43 -9.83 2.98
CA GLY A 430 18.45 -9.30 4.34
C GLY A 430 18.62 -7.79 4.44
N ARG A 431 18.69 -7.05 3.32
CA ARG A 431 18.77 -5.58 3.31
C ARG A 431 17.44 -4.94 3.71
N THR A 432 17.45 -3.73 4.23
CA THR A 432 16.21 -2.99 4.50
C THR A 432 16.43 -1.50 4.26
N THR A 433 15.37 -0.73 4.37
CA THR A 433 15.33 0.73 4.22
C THR A 433 15.81 1.41 5.50
N ASP A 434 15.98 2.72 5.44
CA ASP A 434 16.22 3.49 6.66
C ASP A 434 15.01 3.39 7.59
N ALA A 435 15.29 3.38 8.88
CA ALA A 435 14.30 3.14 9.90
C ALA A 435 13.61 4.44 10.31
N GLY A 436 12.32 4.35 10.67
CA GLY A 436 11.61 5.50 11.22
C GLY A 436 10.10 5.36 11.22
N LEU A 437 9.51 5.47 12.41
CA LEU A 437 8.16 5.97 12.62
C LEU A 437 8.24 7.16 13.59
N ALA A 438 7.46 8.20 13.39
CA ALA A 438 7.42 9.33 14.31
C ALA A 438 6.00 9.85 14.50
N ARG A 439 5.62 10.16 15.74
CA ARG A 439 4.39 10.92 16.02
C ARG A 439 4.72 12.39 16.22
N VAL A 440 3.98 13.26 15.55
CA VAL A 440 4.07 14.71 15.72
C VAL A 440 2.70 15.24 16.16
N ASP A 441 2.66 15.94 17.30
CA ASP A 441 1.45 16.57 17.83
C ASP A 441 1.51 18.09 17.65
N VAL A 442 0.35 18.71 17.41
CA VAL A 442 0.17 20.16 17.53
C VAL A 442 -0.20 20.52 18.97
N VAL A 443 0.65 21.31 19.63
CA VAL A 443 0.43 21.84 20.99
C VAL A 443 0.36 23.37 20.92
N GLY A 444 -0.87 23.90 20.95
CA GLY A 444 -1.11 25.33 20.70
C GLY A 444 -0.78 25.68 19.25
N SER A 445 0.26 26.48 19.05
CA SER A 445 0.80 26.85 17.72
C SER A 445 2.21 26.29 17.49
N THR A 446 2.57 25.21 18.21
CA THR A 446 3.90 24.59 18.11
C THR A 446 3.77 23.09 17.84
N CYS A 447 4.70 22.55 17.09
CA CYS A 447 4.74 21.13 16.77
C CYS A 447 5.76 20.44 17.69
N ARG A 448 5.40 19.27 18.21
CA ARG A 448 6.26 18.46 19.07
C ARG A 448 6.32 17.04 18.56
N VAL A 449 7.53 16.55 18.29
CA VAL A 449 7.76 15.11 18.10
C VAL A 449 7.47 14.41 19.43
N ALA A 450 6.38 13.67 19.47
CA ALA A 450 5.88 13.01 20.67
C ALA A 450 6.69 11.76 21.01
N TRP A 451 7.05 10.99 19.99
CA TRP A 451 7.92 9.83 20.05
C TRP A 451 8.46 9.52 18.65
N THR A 452 9.57 8.77 18.61
CA THR A 452 10.09 8.10 17.42
C THR A 452 10.30 6.62 17.71
N ALA A 453 10.19 5.78 16.70
CA ALA A 453 10.49 4.36 16.77
C ALA A 453 11.47 4.01 15.64
N ASP A 454 12.59 3.40 16.03
CA ASP A 454 13.64 2.94 15.14
C ASP A 454 13.26 1.57 14.55
N VAL A 455 12.39 1.59 13.54
CA VAL A 455 11.91 0.39 12.84
C VAL A 455 11.81 0.69 11.34
N ALA A 456 12.33 -0.22 10.52
CA ALA A 456 12.21 -0.11 9.07
C ALA A 456 10.84 -0.61 8.61
N ALA A 457 10.08 0.29 7.98
CA ALA A 457 8.78 0.05 7.37
C ALA A 457 8.86 0.54 5.90
N PRO A 458 9.39 -0.30 4.98
CA PRO A 458 9.82 0.17 3.67
C PRO A 458 8.79 0.98 2.88
N SER A 459 7.53 0.53 2.85
CA SER A 459 6.44 1.17 2.09
C SER A 459 5.08 0.86 2.71
N SER A 460 4.96 0.94 4.03
CA SER A 460 3.91 0.24 4.80
C SER A 460 2.49 0.77 4.60
N VAL A 461 2.28 2.08 4.39
CA VAL A 461 0.95 2.71 4.52
C VAL A 461 0.33 2.33 5.86
N ALA A 462 1.02 2.72 6.94
CA ALA A 462 0.63 2.39 8.30
C ALA A 462 -0.81 2.85 8.61
N LYS A 463 -1.49 2.12 9.50
CA LYS A 463 -2.88 2.38 9.90
C LYS A 463 -3.05 2.38 11.40
N VAL A 464 -3.93 3.22 11.94
CA VAL A 464 -4.29 3.17 13.36
C VAL A 464 -5.66 2.53 13.54
N SER A 465 -5.78 1.60 14.48
CA SER A 465 -7.07 1.18 15.02
C SER A 465 -7.42 2.03 16.24
N LEU A 466 -8.42 2.89 16.11
CA LEU A 466 -8.88 3.76 17.19
C LEU A 466 -9.51 2.95 18.33
N ALA A 467 -10.17 1.83 18.04
CA ALA A 467 -10.83 1.01 19.05
C ALA A 467 -9.84 0.33 20.01
N ASN A 468 -8.64 -0.03 19.56
CA ASN A 468 -7.64 -0.68 20.41
C ASN A 468 -6.40 0.18 20.69
N GLY A 469 -6.23 1.30 19.99
CA GLY A 469 -5.13 2.25 20.16
C GLY A 469 -3.77 1.74 19.65
N LEU A 470 -3.79 0.82 18.69
CA LEU A 470 -2.60 0.30 18.04
C LEU A 470 -2.43 0.91 16.66
N LEU A 471 -1.20 1.32 16.36
CA LEU A 471 -0.72 1.61 15.03
C LEU A 471 -0.15 0.30 14.44
N TYR A 472 -0.56 -0.08 13.26
CA TYR A 472 -0.03 -1.21 12.51
C TYR A 472 0.87 -0.70 11.39
N ALA A 473 2.07 -1.28 11.29
CA ALA A 473 2.97 -1.05 10.18
C ALA A 473 3.52 -2.38 9.66
N TYR A 474 3.76 -2.44 8.36
CA TYR A 474 4.36 -3.56 7.66
C TYR A 474 5.88 -3.37 7.62
N THR A 475 6.55 -4.12 8.47
CA THR A 475 7.95 -3.89 8.84
C THR A 475 8.85 -4.98 8.31
N LYS A 476 10.09 -4.61 8.03
CA LYS A 476 11.14 -5.53 7.61
C LYS A 476 12.47 -5.14 8.23
N GLU A 477 12.98 -5.93 9.15
CA GLU A 477 14.28 -5.66 9.77
C GLU A 477 15.44 -6.22 8.94
N HIS A 478 16.62 -5.59 9.08
CA HIS A 478 17.85 -6.11 8.51
C HIS A 478 18.18 -7.50 9.09
N SER A 479 18.64 -8.41 8.23
CA SER A 479 18.96 -9.78 8.61
C SER A 479 20.35 -10.20 8.17
N TRP A 480 21.22 -10.47 9.16
CA TRP A 480 22.54 -11.08 8.92
C TRP A 480 22.46 -12.51 8.36
N TRP A 481 21.29 -13.14 8.46
CA TRP A 481 21.01 -14.43 7.82
C TRP A 481 20.65 -14.31 6.34
N LEU A 482 20.63 -13.08 5.80
CA LEU A 482 20.19 -12.75 4.45
C LEU A 482 18.72 -13.14 4.18
N ALA A 483 17.95 -13.43 5.24
CA ALA A 483 16.57 -13.84 5.15
C ALA A 483 15.67 -12.61 5.16
N ASP A 484 14.80 -12.51 4.15
CA ASP A 484 13.89 -11.38 3.98
C ASP A 484 12.56 -11.65 4.70
N ALA A 485 12.54 -11.53 6.03
CA ALA A 485 11.31 -11.73 6.82
C ALA A 485 10.51 -10.43 6.95
N TRP A 486 9.22 -10.53 6.63
CA TRP A 486 8.26 -9.43 6.71
C TRP A 486 7.28 -9.66 7.86
N TYR A 487 6.84 -8.57 8.49
CA TYR A 487 6.02 -8.62 9.68
C TYR A 487 4.93 -7.55 9.66
N VAL A 488 3.73 -7.93 10.11
CA VAL A 488 2.79 -6.95 10.64
C VAL A 488 3.21 -6.66 12.08
N SER A 489 3.61 -5.42 12.34
CA SER A 489 4.03 -4.94 13.65
C SER A 489 3.00 -3.98 14.23
N ALA A 490 2.63 -4.17 15.49
CA ALA A 490 1.72 -3.30 16.22
C ALA A 490 2.49 -2.44 17.23
N PHE A 491 2.18 -1.15 17.28
CA PHE A 491 2.79 -0.16 18.16
C PHE A 491 1.71 0.53 18.99
N ASP A 492 1.98 0.77 20.26
CA ASP A 492 1.12 1.63 21.06
C ASP A 492 1.22 3.06 20.53
N VAL A 493 0.12 3.60 19.99
CA VAL A 493 0.11 4.89 19.27
C VAL A 493 0.43 6.10 20.17
N ARG A 494 0.35 5.94 21.49
CA ARG A 494 0.66 7.00 22.46
C ARG A 494 2.15 7.06 22.77
N THR A 495 2.83 5.92 22.70
CA THR A 495 4.21 5.78 23.18
C THR A 495 5.22 5.42 22.08
N GLY A 496 4.77 4.95 20.91
CA GLY A 496 5.63 4.46 19.83
C GLY A 496 6.25 3.10 20.11
N ARG A 497 5.94 2.46 21.25
CA ARG A 497 6.53 1.18 21.61
C ARG A 497 5.88 0.05 20.83
N ARG A 498 6.69 -0.74 20.11
CA ARG A 498 6.25 -2.01 19.51
C ARG A 498 5.75 -2.98 20.59
N VAL A 499 4.49 -3.41 20.47
CA VAL A 499 3.82 -4.32 21.41
C VAL A 499 4.00 -5.77 20.96
N PHE A 500 3.76 -6.03 19.67
CA PHE A 500 4.03 -7.32 19.04
C PHE A 500 4.41 -7.17 17.57
N ALA A 501 4.95 -8.23 16.99
CA ALA A 501 5.15 -8.38 15.55
C ALA A 501 4.86 -9.83 15.15
N VAL A 502 4.14 -10.03 14.04
CA VAL A 502 3.78 -11.36 13.50
C VAL A 502 4.39 -11.51 12.12
N ARG A 503 5.18 -12.57 11.91
CA ARG A 503 5.84 -12.82 10.62
C ARG A 503 4.82 -13.27 9.59
N THR A 504 4.64 -12.49 8.54
CA THR A 504 3.72 -12.77 7.42
C THR A 504 4.33 -13.71 6.37
N GLY A 505 5.66 -13.78 6.34
CA GLY A 505 6.42 -14.74 5.56
C GLY A 505 7.84 -14.28 5.29
N THR A 506 8.46 -14.93 4.31
CA THR A 506 9.84 -14.65 3.89
C THR A 506 9.92 -14.52 2.37
N GLY A 507 10.87 -13.70 1.89
CA GLY A 507 11.19 -13.53 0.48
C GLY A 507 10.54 -12.31 -0.16
N LEU A 508 10.88 -12.10 -1.45
CA LEU A 508 10.46 -10.94 -2.23
C LEU A 508 8.94 -10.83 -2.40
N LEU A 509 8.26 -11.96 -2.61
CA LEU A 509 6.80 -12.00 -2.80
C LEU A 509 5.98 -11.59 -1.55
N ARG A 510 6.65 -11.27 -0.43
CA ARG A 510 6.01 -10.72 0.77
C ARG A 510 6.13 -9.22 0.88
N ASN A 511 6.88 -8.58 -0.01
CA ASN A 511 6.98 -7.13 -0.05
C ASN A 511 5.61 -6.56 -0.45
N ASN A 512 5.14 -5.56 0.29
CA ASN A 512 3.85 -4.91 0.06
C ASN A 512 3.90 -3.79 -0.99
N HIS A 513 5.08 -3.25 -1.32
CA HIS A 513 5.28 -2.26 -2.38
C HIS A 513 4.22 -1.15 -2.47
N TYR A 514 4.06 -0.41 -1.37
CA TYR A 514 3.06 0.66 -1.21
C TYR A 514 1.60 0.21 -1.16
N ALA A 515 1.32 -1.10 -1.16
CA ALA A 515 0.00 -1.60 -0.83
C ALA A 515 -0.38 -1.30 0.61
N ALA A 516 -1.62 -0.86 0.79
CA ALA A 516 -2.10 -0.44 2.10
C ALA A 516 -2.41 -1.60 3.05
N ILE A 517 -2.22 -1.35 4.35
CA ILE A 517 -2.84 -2.18 5.37
C ILE A 517 -4.35 -1.89 5.35
N THR A 518 -5.18 -2.92 5.36
CA THR A 518 -6.64 -2.80 5.46
C THR A 518 -7.12 -3.56 6.69
N ILE A 519 -7.79 -2.88 7.62
CA ILE A 519 -8.39 -3.53 8.78
C ILE A 519 -9.89 -3.65 8.51
N THR A 520 -10.44 -4.85 8.58
CA THR A 520 -11.86 -5.10 8.37
C THR A 520 -12.63 -5.08 9.69
N PRO A 521 -13.96 -4.81 9.69
CA PRO A 521 -14.76 -4.71 10.91
C PRO A 521 -14.75 -5.96 11.83
N ASP A 522 -14.44 -7.14 11.28
CA ASP A 522 -14.27 -8.40 12.01
C ASP A 522 -12.92 -8.49 12.76
N SER A 523 -12.12 -7.42 12.76
CA SER A 523 -10.77 -7.34 13.34
C SER A 523 -9.69 -8.15 12.62
N SER A 524 -9.94 -8.57 11.38
CA SER A 524 -8.90 -9.08 10.50
C SER A 524 -8.08 -7.92 9.90
N LEU A 525 -6.80 -8.17 9.63
CA LEU A 525 -5.89 -7.23 8.99
C LEU A 525 -5.36 -7.87 7.70
N TYR A 526 -5.53 -7.18 6.59
CA TYR A 526 -5.08 -7.58 5.27
C TYR A 526 -3.94 -6.68 4.79
N VAL A 527 -3.00 -7.26 4.06
CA VAL A 527 -1.93 -6.55 3.35
C VAL A 527 -1.75 -7.22 2.01
N ALA A 528 -1.89 -6.47 0.91
CA ALA A 528 -1.50 -6.97 -0.39
C ALA A 528 0.03 -6.92 -0.54
N THR A 529 0.53 -7.79 -1.40
CA THR A 529 1.96 -7.99 -1.64
C THR A 529 2.19 -8.30 -3.11
N LEU A 530 3.45 -8.25 -3.54
CA LEU A 530 3.86 -8.67 -4.88
C LEU A 530 3.44 -10.11 -5.25
N GLY A 531 3.05 -10.94 -4.29
CA GLY A 531 2.54 -12.29 -4.52
C GLY A 531 1.04 -12.45 -4.35
N GLY A 532 0.28 -11.44 -3.97
CA GLY A 532 -1.14 -11.56 -3.60
C GLY A 532 -1.40 -11.13 -2.15
N LEU A 533 -2.32 -11.77 -1.45
CA LEU A 533 -2.82 -11.29 -0.16
C LEU A 533 -2.23 -12.02 1.05
N VAL A 534 -2.03 -11.27 2.13
CA VAL A 534 -1.76 -11.76 3.47
C VAL A 534 -2.90 -11.33 4.38
N ARG A 535 -3.41 -12.24 5.21
CA ARG A 535 -4.32 -11.94 6.32
C ARG A 535 -3.68 -12.29 7.65
N VAL A 536 -3.80 -11.37 8.61
CA VAL A 536 -3.45 -11.57 10.02
C VAL A 536 -4.71 -11.35 10.86
N ARG A 537 -5.04 -12.33 11.70
CA ARG A 537 -6.17 -12.24 12.64
C ARG A 537 -5.85 -12.98 13.92
N ASP A 538 -6.44 -12.60 15.03
CA ASP A 538 -6.33 -13.38 16.26
C ASP A 538 -7.22 -14.63 16.17
N ARG A 539 -6.73 -15.76 16.71
CA ARG A 539 -7.57 -16.95 16.78
C ARG A 539 -8.73 -16.66 17.73
N GLY A 540 -9.95 -16.59 17.21
CA GLY A 540 -11.15 -16.45 18.02
C GLY A 540 -11.18 -17.54 19.10
N VAL A 541 -11.38 -17.15 20.36
CA VAL A 541 -11.79 -18.10 21.39
C VAL A 541 -13.24 -18.48 21.05
N GLY A 542 -13.40 -19.56 20.30
CA GLY A 542 -14.70 -20.07 19.86
C GLY A 542 -15.62 -20.48 21.01
#